data_AF-U1LRY3-F1
#
_entry.id   AF-U1LRY3-F1
#
_cell.length_a   1.000
_cell.length_b   1.000
_cell.length_c   1.000
_cell.angle_alpha   90.00
_cell.angle_beta   90.00
_cell.angle_gamma   90.00
#
_symmetry.space_group_name_H-M   'P 1'
#
loop_
_entity.id
_entity.type
_entity.pdbx_description
1 polymer ?
#
loop_
_entity_poly.entity_id
_entity_poly.type
_entity_poly.pdbx_seq_one_letter_code
_entity_poly.pdbx_strand_id
1 'polypeptide(L)'
;MSLPADVVERCRADARLAAASRGADVTIALRDSSGEHVLRLHDGRVAAGRAADCSIAMADEAWSALLAAEPSAGDQHVLALVRDGRASVEGDELAFAQHLHLVRRIVEAIRPAAAAPRAPERRPLSLRGQYVRIDGPQGASDVFVERAGTGPQVLCLATAGSDSSQYHGLVAETDVTDRFELIAVDLPWHGKSTPVPGVDPLEYRLDSATYTQLIVAIADAADLRRPILLGPSMAGAAVVRAIALHPDRFAGAVSCQAGPSVRGRSTPALRSAVVNQALHVPEWTYGLMNPASPLEHRDRVWWGYSSGAYGVYDADITGYQQWDLDEVEHLLTPESPHVAVLSGAFDTSVPPAASRELADRIPNSSFELMPELGHFPHAEHPAAFAPHLERAIARVLRSERPPADTMDTTS
;
A
#
# COMPACT_ATOMS: atom_id res chain seq x y z
N MET A 1 8.57 29.31 3.54
CA MET A 1 7.70 30.08 4.48
C MET A 1 7.96 29.48 5.85
N SER A 2 8.17 30.31 6.87
CA SER A 2 8.26 29.83 8.25
C SER A 2 6.94 29.18 8.69
N LEU A 3 6.98 28.37 9.73
CA LEU A 3 5.81 27.81 10.40
C LEU A 3 4.82 28.93 10.80
N PRO A 4 3.51 28.65 10.76
CA PRO A 4 2.51 29.62 11.19
C PRO A 4 2.71 30.02 12.67
N ALA A 5 2.59 31.32 12.98
CA ALA A 5 2.71 31.79 14.36
C ALA A 5 1.63 31.20 15.30
N ASP A 6 0.50 30.75 14.75
CA ASP A 6 -0.69 30.22 15.42
C ASP A 6 -0.73 28.67 15.46
N VAL A 7 0.42 27.98 15.33
CA VAL A 7 0.52 26.50 15.35
C VAL A 7 -0.21 25.88 16.55
N VAL A 8 -0.02 26.42 17.76
CA VAL A 8 -0.62 25.87 18.98
C VAL A 8 -2.14 26.05 18.99
N GLU A 9 -2.63 27.20 18.55
CA GLU A 9 -4.05 27.52 18.44
C GLU A 9 -4.75 26.59 17.44
N ARG A 10 -4.16 26.39 16.26
CA ARG A 10 -4.67 25.46 15.24
C ARG A 10 -4.75 24.04 15.76
N CYS A 11 -3.67 23.55 16.39
CA CYS A 11 -3.62 22.21 16.95
C CYS A 11 -4.63 22.03 18.10
N ARG A 12 -4.85 23.06 18.93
CA ARG A 12 -5.85 23.03 20.00
C ARG A 12 -7.29 22.98 19.46
N ALA A 13 -7.55 23.59 18.31
CA ALA A 13 -8.86 23.58 17.66
C ALA A 13 -9.14 22.26 16.90
N ASP A 14 -8.14 21.41 16.68
CA ASP A 14 -8.27 20.21 15.88
C ASP A 14 -8.84 19.01 16.65
N ALA A 15 -10.11 18.68 16.37
CA ALA A 15 -10.81 17.60 17.07
C ALA A 15 -10.20 16.20 16.83
N ARG A 16 -9.61 15.95 15.65
CA ARG A 16 -8.95 14.67 15.32
C ARG A 16 -7.63 14.53 16.08
N LEU A 17 -6.87 15.62 16.29
CA LEU A 17 -5.68 15.62 17.14
C LEU A 17 -6.03 15.39 18.61
N ALA A 18 -7.09 16.02 19.10
CA ALA A 18 -7.61 15.76 20.45
C ALA A 18 -8.05 14.29 20.62
N ALA A 19 -8.62 13.67 19.59
CA ALA A 19 -8.94 12.24 19.63
C ALA A 19 -7.69 11.35 19.58
N ALA A 20 -6.75 11.65 18.66
CA ALA A 20 -5.53 10.88 18.44
C ALA A 20 -4.56 10.92 19.65
N SER A 21 -4.60 11.98 20.45
CA SER A 21 -3.74 12.17 21.63
C SER A 21 -4.34 11.66 22.95
N ARG A 22 -5.50 10.97 22.92
CA ARG A 22 -6.02 10.29 24.12
C ARG A 22 -5.09 9.17 24.55
N GLY A 23 -4.76 9.12 25.85
CA GLY A 23 -3.75 8.20 26.37
C GLY A 23 -2.30 8.51 25.97
N ALA A 24 -2.05 9.61 25.25
CA ALA A 24 -0.68 10.07 24.96
C ALA A 24 -0.18 11.01 26.07
N ASP A 25 1.12 10.96 26.30
CA ASP A 25 1.85 11.86 27.16
C ASP A 25 3.19 12.17 26.47
N VAL A 26 3.21 13.21 25.64
CA VAL A 26 4.40 13.61 24.90
C VAL A 26 4.45 15.13 24.68
N THR A 27 5.64 15.66 24.48
CA THR A 27 5.91 17.03 24.04
C THR A 27 6.65 16.97 22.71
N ILE A 28 6.06 17.50 21.65
CA ILE A 28 6.61 17.48 20.28
C ILE A 28 6.92 18.91 19.87
N ALA A 29 8.08 19.13 19.26
CA ALA A 29 8.45 20.41 18.68
C ALA A 29 8.50 20.36 17.15
N LEU A 30 8.10 21.45 16.51
CA LEU A 30 8.40 21.74 15.10
C LEU A 30 9.40 22.88 15.05
N ARG A 31 10.49 22.72 14.30
CA ARG A 31 11.57 23.71 14.21
C ARG A 31 11.82 24.15 12.78
N ASP A 32 11.90 25.45 12.59
CA ASP A 32 12.25 26.12 11.33
C ASP A 32 13.37 27.15 11.56
N SER A 33 13.63 28.04 10.60
CA SER A 33 14.67 29.08 10.75
C SER A 33 14.33 30.16 11.79
N SER A 34 13.05 30.34 12.12
CA SER A 34 12.53 31.39 13.00
C SER A 34 12.47 30.99 14.47
N GLY A 35 12.45 29.69 14.76
CA GLY A 35 12.51 29.15 16.10
C GLY A 35 11.83 27.79 16.23
N GLU A 36 11.29 27.53 17.41
CA GLU A 36 10.65 26.26 17.76
C GLU A 36 9.22 26.48 18.27
N HIS A 37 8.28 25.70 17.72
CA HIS A 37 6.90 25.61 18.19
C HIS A 37 6.74 24.34 19.00
N VAL A 38 6.64 24.46 20.32
CA VAL A 38 6.58 23.31 21.24
C VAL A 38 5.12 23.04 21.65
N LEU A 39 4.64 21.82 21.38
CA LEU A 39 3.30 21.36 21.72
C LEU A 39 3.35 20.28 22.78
N ARG A 40 2.63 20.49 23.89
CA ARG A 40 2.38 19.48 24.92
C ARG A 40 1.06 18.78 24.63
N LEU A 41 1.10 17.47 24.38
CA LEU A 41 -0.07 16.62 24.18
C LEU A 41 -0.23 15.68 25.39
N HIS A 42 -1.35 15.82 26.10
CA HIS A 42 -1.64 15.02 27.29
C HIS A 42 -3.12 14.66 27.35
N ASP A 43 -3.41 13.38 27.17
CA ASP A 43 -4.76 12.80 27.27
C ASP A 43 -5.85 13.61 26.53
N GLY A 44 -5.62 13.84 25.23
CA GLY A 44 -6.53 14.58 24.36
C GLY A 44 -6.47 16.11 24.48
N ARG A 45 -5.62 16.65 25.36
CA ARG A 45 -5.41 18.11 25.51
C ARG A 45 -4.15 18.56 24.81
N VAL A 46 -4.24 19.70 24.12
CA VAL A 46 -3.11 20.35 23.43
C VAL A 46 -2.84 21.72 24.06
N ALA A 47 -1.60 21.92 24.51
CA ALA A 47 -1.12 23.16 25.12
C ALA A 47 0.27 23.56 24.60
N ALA A 48 0.70 24.78 24.87
CA ALA A 48 2.08 25.18 24.62
C ALA A 48 3.02 24.44 25.59
N GLY A 49 4.12 23.89 25.07
CA GLY A 49 5.16 23.20 25.84
C GLY A 49 6.41 24.06 26.06
N ARG A 50 7.46 23.48 26.64
CA ARG A 50 8.76 24.16 26.88
C ARG A 50 9.99 23.29 26.61
N ALA A 51 9.90 21.99 26.83
CA ALA A 51 10.97 21.02 26.56
C ALA A 51 10.37 19.86 25.76
N ALA A 52 10.79 19.70 24.51
CA ALA A 52 10.29 18.64 23.65
C ALA A 52 11.00 17.32 23.96
N ASP A 53 10.24 16.23 23.96
CA ASP A 53 10.77 14.87 23.98
C ASP A 53 11.40 14.57 22.62
N CYS A 54 10.75 14.99 21.53
CA CYS A 54 11.30 14.95 20.18
C CYS A 54 10.94 16.19 19.35
N SER A 55 11.80 16.53 18.40
CA SER A 55 11.64 17.68 17.50
C SER A 55 11.74 17.25 16.05
N ILE A 56 10.91 17.85 15.19
CA ILE A 56 11.02 17.73 13.73
C ILE A 56 11.63 19.02 13.21
N ALA A 57 12.82 18.94 12.63
CA ALA A 57 13.52 20.09 12.10
C ALA A 57 13.68 19.97 10.57
N MET A 58 13.39 21.06 9.86
CA MET A 58 13.65 21.18 8.42
C MET A 58 13.73 22.65 8.01
N ALA A 59 14.27 22.91 6.82
CA ALA A 59 14.37 24.25 6.27
C ALA A 59 12.98 24.85 5.93
N ASP A 60 12.88 26.17 5.88
CA ASP A 60 11.63 26.90 5.61
C ASP A 60 11.04 26.55 4.23
N GLU A 61 11.88 26.18 3.26
CA GLU A 61 11.43 25.71 1.95
C GLU A 61 10.71 24.37 2.06
N ALA A 62 11.24 23.44 2.88
CA ALA A 62 10.65 22.13 3.11
C ALA A 62 9.35 22.24 3.91
N TRP A 63 9.29 23.09 4.94
CA TRP A 63 8.04 23.41 5.63
C TRP A 63 7.01 24.01 4.68
N SER A 64 7.43 24.94 3.80
CA SER A 64 6.54 25.55 2.81
C SER A 64 5.93 24.51 1.87
N ALA A 65 6.73 23.55 1.41
CA ALA A 65 6.28 22.50 0.50
C ALA A 65 5.34 21.52 1.22
N LEU A 66 5.68 21.09 2.44
CA LEU A 66 4.86 20.19 3.25
C LEU A 66 3.51 20.79 3.65
N LEU A 67 3.47 22.11 3.87
CA LEU A 67 2.28 22.85 4.29
C LEU A 67 1.52 23.48 3.11
N ALA A 68 1.91 23.21 1.87
CA ALA A 68 1.11 23.58 0.71
C ALA A 68 -0.29 22.92 0.79
N ALA A 69 -1.32 23.59 0.29
CA ALA A 69 -2.68 23.04 0.24
C ALA A 69 -2.73 21.77 -0.63
N GLU A 70 -1.95 21.77 -1.71
CA GLU A 70 -1.74 20.65 -2.62
C GLU A 70 -0.23 20.40 -2.71
N PRO A 71 0.35 19.65 -1.76
CA PRO A 71 1.78 19.36 -1.78
C PRO A 71 2.13 18.47 -2.98
N SER A 72 3.30 18.69 -3.57
CA SER A 72 3.82 17.86 -4.65
C SER A 72 4.18 16.46 -4.15
N ALA A 73 4.31 15.51 -5.08
CA ALA A 73 4.90 14.21 -4.78
C ALA A 73 6.31 14.36 -4.19
N GLY A 74 6.57 13.65 -3.08
CA GLY A 74 7.78 13.79 -2.27
C GLY A 74 7.66 14.80 -1.12
N ASP A 75 6.68 15.70 -1.16
CA ASP A 75 6.47 16.75 -0.15
C ASP A 75 5.25 16.49 0.74
N GLN A 76 4.52 15.40 0.52
CA GLN A 76 3.23 15.19 1.15
C GLN A 76 3.28 14.85 2.66
N HIS A 77 4.41 14.34 3.17
CA HIS A 77 4.48 13.75 4.51
C HIS A 77 5.87 13.84 5.14
N VAL A 78 5.93 13.99 6.47
CA VAL A 78 7.18 14.11 7.24
C VAL A 78 8.14 12.94 6.99
N LEU A 79 7.64 11.70 6.95
CA LEU A 79 8.49 10.53 6.70
C LEU A 79 9.14 10.53 5.31
N ALA A 80 8.53 11.13 4.29
CA ALA A 80 9.15 11.26 2.97
C ALA A 80 10.35 12.22 3.07
N LEU A 81 10.15 13.37 3.70
CA LEU A 81 11.22 14.36 3.90
C LEU A 81 12.36 13.85 4.81
N VAL A 82 12.05 13.05 5.83
CA VAL A 82 13.07 12.41 6.68
C VAL A 82 13.91 11.41 5.88
N ARG A 83 13.27 10.58 5.05
CA ARG A 83 14.00 9.61 4.21
C ARG A 83 14.88 10.28 3.15
N ASP A 84 14.42 11.40 2.60
CA ASP A 84 15.17 12.18 1.62
C ASP A 84 16.24 13.09 2.26
N GLY A 85 16.37 13.09 3.60
CA GLY A 85 17.32 13.93 4.33
C GLY A 85 16.98 15.42 4.37
N ARG A 86 15.77 15.81 3.94
CA ARG A 86 15.27 17.18 3.96
C ARG A 86 14.66 17.57 5.33
N ALA A 87 14.40 16.58 6.17
CA ALA A 87 13.98 16.75 7.56
C ALA A 87 14.80 15.84 8.49
N SER A 88 15.00 16.27 9.73
CA SER A 88 15.60 15.48 10.80
C SER A 88 14.63 15.30 11.96
N VAL A 89 14.72 14.14 12.60
CA VAL A 89 14.13 13.89 13.93
C VAL A 89 15.24 14.08 14.95
N GLU A 90 15.03 14.95 15.92
CA GLU A 90 15.98 15.25 17.00
C GLU A 90 15.36 14.88 18.36
N GLY A 91 16.19 14.53 19.34
CA GLY A 91 15.73 14.14 20.68
C GLY A 91 15.47 12.64 20.81
N ASP A 92 14.40 12.26 21.49
CA ASP A 92 14.02 10.87 21.73
C ASP A 92 13.36 10.24 20.48
N GLU A 93 14.13 9.43 19.76
CA GLU A 93 13.66 8.67 18.60
C GLU A 93 12.56 7.65 18.95
N LEU A 94 12.56 7.09 20.17
CA LEU A 94 11.51 6.18 20.62
C LEU A 94 10.21 6.95 20.83
N ALA A 95 10.27 8.13 21.45
CA ALA A 95 9.10 9.00 21.60
C ALA A 95 8.51 9.38 20.22
N PHE A 96 9.37 9.69 19.23
CA PHE A 96 8.93 9.90 17.86
C PHE A 96 8.25 8.66 17.25
N ALA A 97 8.87 7.49 17.36
CA ALA A 97 8.33 6.25 16.81
C ALA A 97 6.98 5.86 17.44
N GLN A 98 6.80 6.10 18.75
CA GLN A 98 5.56 5.86 19.49
C GLN A 98 4.43 6.85 19.13
N HIS A 99 4.78 8.06 18.70
CA HIS A 99 3.83 9.18 18.53
C HIS A 99 3.82 9.75 17.11
N LEU A 100 4.28 8.99 16.11
CA LEU A 100 4.29 9.43 14.72
C LEU A 100 2.91 9.87 14.21
N HIS A 101 1.83 9.23 14.67
CA HIS A 101 0.45 9.62 14.34
C HIS A 101 0.11 11.03 14.81
N LEU A 102 0.67 11.46 15.95
CA LEU A 102 0.51 12.83 16.45
C LEU A 102 1.33 13.81 15.62
N VAL A 103 2.56 13.45 15.22
CA VAL A 103 3.39 14.28 14.34
C VAL A 103 2.67 14.55 13.03
N ARG A 104 2.18 13.48 12.35
CA ARG A 104 1.38 13.64 11.13
C ARG A 104 0.17 14.53 11.38
N ARG A 105 -0.58 14.29 12.45
CA ARG A 105 -1.82 15.04 12.70
C ARG A 105 -1.58 16.51 13.04
N ILE A 106 -0.48 16.83 13.74
CA ILE A 106 -0.03 18.21 13.96
C ILE A 106 0.22 18.89 12.61
N VAL A 107 0.96 18.25 11.70
CA VAL A 107 1.23 18.79 10.35
C VAL A 107 -0.08 19.02 9.58
N GLU A 108 -1.01 18.07 9.60
CA GLU A 108 -2.31 18.22 8.95
C GLU A 108 -3.17 19.33 9.57
N ALA A 109 -3.11 19.52 10.89
CA ALA A 109 -3.88 20.55 11.60
C ALA A 109 -3.43 21.98 11.25
N ILE A 110 -2.15 22.16 10.92
CA ILE A 110 -1.58 23.46 10.55
C ILE A 110 -1.59 23.71 9.04
N ARG A 111 -1.75 22.66 8.22
CA ARG A 111 -1.91 22.77 6.76
C ARG A 111 -3.23 23.48 6.42
N PRO A 112 -3.27 24.36 5.40
CA PRO A 112 -4.52 24.91 4.90
C PRO A 112 -5.49 23.80 4.46
N ALA A 113 -6.79 23.99 4.69
CA ALA A 113 -7.79 23.07 4.20
C ALA A 113 -7.77 23.03 2.67
N ALA A 114 -7.60 21.84 2.09
CA ALA A 114 -7.79 21.60 0.67
C ALA A 114 -9.28 21.43 0.34
N ALA A 115 -9.64 21.58 -0.93
CA ALA A 115 -10.98 21.24 -1.38
C ALA A 115 -11.24 19.74 -1.13
N ALA A 116 -12.36 19.42 -0.49
CA ALA A 116 -12.76 18.03 -0.33
C ALA A 116 -13.17 17.46 -1.70
N PRO A 117 -12.64 16.30 -2.12
CA PRO A 117 -13.13 15.65 -3.33
C PRO A 117 -14.61 15.30 -3.17
N ARG A 118 -15.33 15.28 -4.30
CA ARG A 118 -16.75 14.91 -4.31
C ARG A 118 -16.89 13.45 -3.85
N ALA A 119 -17.81 13.21 -2.92
CA ALA A 119 -18.13 11.86 -2.49
C ALA A 119 -18.61 11.02 -3.69
N PRO A 120 -18.08 9.79 -3.88
CA PRO A 120 -18.51 8.93 -4.97
C PRO A 120 -19.93 8.43 -4.75
N GLU A 121 -20.62 8.14 -5.85
CA GLU A 121 -21.88 7.41 -5.80
C GLU A 121 -21.58 5.96 -5.38
N ARG A 122 -22.33 5.45 -4.39
CA ARG A 122 -22.10 4.11 -3.83
C ARG A 122 -23.13 3.13 -4.31
N ARG A 123 -22.63 2.02 -4.83
CA ARG A 123 -23.35 0.76 -5.01
C ARG A 123 -23.28 -0.03 -3.70
N PRO A 124 -24.25 -0.92 -3.42
CA PRO A 124 -24.13 -1.85 -2.32
C PRO A 124 -22.83 -2.67 -2.44
N LEU A 125 -22.06 -2.76 -1.36
CA LEU A 125 -20.92 -3.67 -1.28
C LEU A 125 -21.47 -5.11 -1.26
N SER A 126 -21.55 -5.74 -2.42
CA SER A 126 -22.13 -7.08 -2.61
C SER A 126 -21.05 -8.07 -3.03
N LEU A 127 -20.60 -8.86 -2.07
CA LEU A 127 -19.51 -9.82 -2.19
C LEU A 127 -19.98 -11.20 -1.70
N ARG A 128 -19.40 -12.27 -2.23
CA ARG A 128 -19.51 -13.61 -1.61
C ARG A 128 -18.16 -14.03 -1.07
N GLY A 129 -18.07 -14.15 0.25
CA GLY A 129 -16.89 -14.65 0.95
C GLY A 129 -16.98 -16.15 1.26
N GLN A 130 -15.88 -16.87 1.09
CA GLN A 130 -15.75 -18.27 1.48
C GLN A 130 -14.31 -18.60 1.87
N TYR A 131 -14.12 -19.67 2.63
CA TYR A 131 -12.80 -20.24 2.86
C TYR A 131 -12.52 -21.34 1.83
N VAL A 132 -11.31 -21.33 1.27
CA VAL A 132 -10.78 -22.42 0.43
C VAL A 132 -9.56 -23.00 1.12
N ARG A 133 -9.49 -24.33 1.19
CA ARG A 133 -8.30 -25.03 1.68
C ARG A 133 -7.25 -25.04 0.58
N ILE A 134 -6.06 -24.53 0.87
CA ILE A 134 -4.89 -24.67 0.01
C ILE A 134 -3.91 -25.68 0.61
N ASP A 135 -3.20 -26.41 -0.25
CA ASP A 135 -1.97 -27.11 0.12
C ASP A 135 -0.79 -26.26 -0.36
N GLY A 136 -0.30 -25.40 0.54
CA GLY A 136 0.70 -24.39 0.23
C GLY A 136 2.12 -24.83 0.56
N PRO A 137 3.14 -24.05 0.16
CA PRO A 137 4.55 -24.37 0.40
C PRO A 137 4.95 -24.43 1.88
N GLN A 138 4.15 -23.81 2.75
CA GLN A 138 4.35 -23.82 4.20
C GLN A 138 3.48 -24.86 4.91
N GLY A 139 2.64 -25.59 4.17
CA GLY A 139 1.64 -26.51 4.68
C GLY A 139 0.21 -26.09 4.32
N ALA A 140 -0.74 -26.93 4.73
CA ALA A 140 -2.15 -26.72 4.46
C ALA A 140 -2.73 -25.56 5.30
N SER A 141 -3.50 -24.66 4.69
CA SER A 141 -4.16 -23.54 5.39
C SER A 141 -5.51 -23.17 4.76
N ASP A 142 -6.41 -22.59 5.55
CA ASP A 142 -7.69 -22.06 5.07
C ASP A 142 -7.54 -20.59 4.68
N VAL A 143 -7.70 -20.30 3.39
CA VAL A 143 -7.59 -18.96 2.81
C VAL A 143 -8.97 -18.38 2.58
N PHE A 144 -9.21 -17.17 3.08
CA PHE A 144 -10.42 -16.41 2.80
C PHE A 144 -10.35 -15.80 1.40
N VAL A 145 -11.42 -16.03 0.63
CA VAL A 145 -11.59 -15.54 -0.73
C VAL A 145 -12.93 -14.84 -0.83
N GLU A 146 -12.95 -13.63 -1.37
CA GLU A 146 -14.17 -12.91 -1.69
C GLU A 146 -14.29 -12.61 -3.19
N ARG A 147 -15.50 -12.76 -3.71
CA ARG A 147 -15.80 -12.63 -5.14
C ARG A 147 -16.91 -11.62 -5.40
N ALA A 148 -16.74 -10.83 -6.45
CA ALA A 148 -17.77 -9.92 -6.96
C ALA A 148 -17.68 -9.77 -8.48
N GLY A 149 -18.84 -9.65 -9.14
CA GLY A 149 -18.93 -9.51 -10.59
C GLY A 149 -18.88 -10.82 -11.35
N THR A 150 -18.79 -10.72 -12.67
CA THR A 150 -18.69 -11.83 -13.63
C THR A 150 -17.82 -11.40 -14.81
N GLY A 151 -17.20 -12.34 -15.52
CA GLY A 151 -16.38 -12.05 -16.71
C GLY A 151 -14.97 -12.61 -16.56
N PRO A 152 -13.97 -12.04 -17.26
CA PRO A 152 -12.57 -12.39 -17.06
C PRO A 152 -12.19 -12.28 -15.57
N GLN A 153 -11.48 -13.29 -15.08
CA GLN A 153 -11.14 -13.44 -13.67
C GLN A 153 -9.91 -12.60 -13.33
N VAL A 154 -10.02 -11.76 -12.30
CA VAL A 154 -8.91 -10.96 -11.77
C VAL A 154 -8.62 -11.39 -10.34
N LEU A 155 -7.50 -12.08 -10.15
CA LEU A 155 -7.02 -12.47 -8.82
C LEU A 155 -6.29 -11.28 -8.18
N CYS A 156 -6.91 -10.71 -7.16
CA CYS A 156 -6.48 -9.50 -6.47
C CYS A 156 -5.71 -9.84 -5.18
N LEU A 157 -4.47 -9.38 -5.09
CA LEU A 157 -3.53 -9.63 -4.00
C LEU A 157 -3.22 -8.34 -3.24
N ALA A 158 -3.46 -8.32 -1.93
CA ALA A 158 -3.28 -7.12 -1.11
C ALA A 158 -1.80 -6.69 -0.99
N THR A 159 -1.61 -5.45 -0.51
CA THR A 159 -0.30 -4.96 -0.10
C THR A 159 0.21 -5.65 1.17
N ALA A 160 1.51 -5.53 1.46
CA ALA A 160 2.16 -6.13 2.63
C ALA A 160 1.40 -5.86 3.93
N GLY A 161 1.18 -6.88 4.76
CA GLY A 161 0.49 -6.77 6.05
C GLY A 161 -0.99 -6.36 5.98
N SER A 162 -1.60 -6.38 4.80
CA SER A 162 -3.00 -6.00 4.58
C SER A 162 -3.82 -7.17 4.01
N ASP A 163 -5.06 -6.90 3.62
CA ASP A 163 -6.04 -7.92 3.30
C ASP A 163 -6.99 -7.48 2.18
N SER A 164 -7.90 -8.37 1.79
CA SER A 164 -8.82 -8.24 0.66
C SER A 164 -9.73 -7.00 0.75
N SER A 165 -9.92 -6.44 1.95
CA SER A 165 -10.73 -5.22 2.14
C SER A 165 -10.20 -4.00 1.39
N GLN A 166 -8.93 -3.98 0.99
CA GLN A 166 -8.36 -2.94 0.14
C GLN A 166 -9.08 -2.80 -1.21
N TYR A 167 -9.78 -3.85 -1.67
CA TYR A 167 -10.50 -3.88 -2.94
C TYR A 167 -11.98 -3.51 -2.83
N HIS A 168 -12.53 -3.34 -1.62
CA HIS A 168 -13.97 -3.07 -1.41
C HIS A 168 -14.44 -1.80 -2.11
N GLY A 169 -13.58 -0.77 -2.18
CA GLY A 169 -13.88 0.45 -2.92
C GLY A 169 -14.08 0.23 -4.42
N LEU A 170 -13.30 -0.66 -5.05
CA LEU A 170 -13.52 -0.99 -6.46
C LEU A 170 -14.88 -1.65 -6.69
N VAL A 171 -15.35 -2.46 -5.74
CA VAL A 171 -16.67 -3.10 -5.85
C VAL A 171 -17.80 -2.09 -5.60
N ALA A 172 -17.70 -1.28 -4.55
CA ALA A 172 -18.79 -0.44 -4.09
C ALA A 172 -18.89 0.91 -4.82
N GLU A 173 -17.83 1.39 -5.48
CA GLU A 173 -17.77 2.78 -5.98
C GLU A 173 -17.39 2.86 -7.47
N THR A 174 -17.35 1.74 -8.17
CA THR A 174 -17.00 1.68 -9.59
C THR A 174 -17.86 0.66 -10.34
N ASP A 175 -17.73 0.63 -11.65
CA ASP A 175 -18.37 -0.32 -12.58
C ASP A 175 -17.42 -1.44 -13.03
N VAL A 176 -16.29 -1.64 -12.34
CA VAL A 176 -15.31 -2.69 -12.71
C VAL A 176 -15.95 -4.09 -12.65
N THR A 177 -16.78 -4.34 -11.63
CA THR A 177 -17.46 -5.65 -11.45
C THR A 177 -18.59 -5.91 -12.44
N ASP A 178 -18.99 -4.92 -13.24
CA ASP A 178 -19.94 -5.10 -14.34
C ASP A 178 -19.31 -5.82 -15.55
N ARG A 179 -17.97 -5.86 -15.62
CA ARG A 179 -17.18 -6.40 -16.75
C ARG A 179 -16.21 -7.51 -16.35
N PHE A 180 -15.80 -7.56 -15.09
CA PHE A 180 -14.80 -8.48 -14.58
C PHE A 180 -15.29 -9.18 -13.30
N GLU A 181 -14.81 -10.41 -13.07
CA GLU A 181 -14.93 -11.06 -11.76
C GLU A 181 -13.70 -10.67 -10.95
N LEU A 182 -13.88 -9.87 -9.89
CA LEU A 182 -12.83 -9.60 -8.91
C LEU A 182 -12.82 -10.71 -7.87
N ILE A 183 -11.67 -11.37 -7.71
CA ILE A 183 -11.43 -12.41 -6.71
C ILE A 183 -10.31 -11.90 -5.78
N ALA A 184 -10.68 -11.31 -4.66
CA ALA A 184 -9.71 -10.83 -3.67
C ALA A 184 -9.46 -11.89 -2.60
N VAL A 185 -8.20 -12.05 -2.20
CA VAL A 185 -7.79 -13.11 -1.28
C VAL A 185 -6.97 -12.54 -0.13
N ASP A 186 -7.19 -13.13 1.04
CA ASP A 186 -6.33 -12.93 2.19
C ASP A 186 -5.24 -14.00 2.15
N LEU A 187 -3.96 -13.63 2.07
CA LEU A 187 -2.89 -14.63 2.17
C LEU A 187 -2.98 -15.39 3.50
N PRO A 188 -2.42 -16.61 3.63
CA PRO A 188 -2.20 -17.20 4.95
C PRO A 188 -1.61 -16.15 5.89
N TRP A 189 -2.04 -16.16 7.16
CA TRP A 189 -1.66 -15.18 8.19
C TRP A 189 -2.27 -13.78 8.09
N HIS A 190 -2.99 -13.47 7.02
CA HIS A 190 -3.56 -12.14 6.77
C HIS A 190 -5.08 -12.14 6.94
N GLY A 191 -5.62 -10.96 7.28
CA GLY A 191 -7.06 -10.71 7.30
C GLY A 191 -7.83 -11.79 8.05
N LYS A 192 -8.68 -12.50 7.31
CA LYS A 192 -9.54 -13.59 7.82
C LYS A 192 -8.93 -14.97 7.60
N SER A 193 -7.85 -15.11 6.82
CA SER A 193 -7.18 -16.38 6.58
C SER A 193 -6.48 -16.88 7.85
N THR A 194 -6.50 -18.20 8.04
CA THR A 194 -5.89 -18.80 9.24
C THR A 194 -4.38 -18.99 9.05
N PRO A 195 -3.59 -18.88 10.13
CA PRO A 195 -2.24 -19.43 10.19
C PRO A 195 -2.16 -20.89 9.71
N VAL A 196 -0.98 -21.30 9.28
CA VAL A 196 -0.71 -22.73 9.04
C VAL A 196 -0.75 -23.48 10.39
N PRO A 197 -1.55 -24.55 10.52
CA PRO A 197 -1.63 -25.32 11.76
C PRO A 197 -0.25 -25.87 12.19
N GLY A 198 0.07 -25.73 13.47
CA GLY A 198 1.31 -26.26 14.05
C GLY A 198 2.54 -25.36 13.87
N VAL A 199 2.41 -24.21 13.20
CA VAL A 199 3.45 -23.19 13.10
C VAL A 199 3.24 -22.14 14.19
N ASP A 200 4.30 -21.74 14.89
CA ASP A 200 4.23 -20.68 15.89
C ASP A 200 3.88 -19.34 15.21
N PRO A 201 2.88 -18.58 15.69
CA PRO A 201 2.53 -17.31 15.08
C PRO A 201 3.62 -16.25 15.01
N LEU A 202 4.64 -16.37 15.84
CA LEU A 202 5.79 -15.48 15.84
C LEU A 202 6.83 -15.85 14.77
N GLU A 203 6.71 -17.01 14.12
CA GLU A 203 7.63 -17.53 13.11
C GLU A 203 7.19 -17.27 11.66
N TYR A 204 6.07 -16.57 11.45
CA TYR A 204 5.62 -16.21 10.10
C TYR A 204 6.72 -15.53 9.28
N ARG A 205 6.87 -16.00 8.03
CA ARG A 205 7.78 -15.47 7.01
C ARG A 205 7.14 -15.62 5.64
N LEU A 206 7.49 -14.74 4.72
CA LEU A 206 7.05 -14.81 3.33
C LEU A 206 8.18 -14.37 2.42
N ASP A 207 8.88 -15.31 1.80
CA ASP A 207 9.85 -14.99 0.75
C ASP A 207 9.20 -14.97 -0.64
N SER A 208 9.93 -14.47 -1.64
CA SER A 208 9.46 -14.37 -3.03
C SER A 208 9.05 -15.72 -3.62
N ALA A 209 9.71 -16.82 -3.25
CA ALA A 209 9.41 -18.16 -3.74
C ALA A 209 8.08 -18.68 -3.17
N THR A 210 7.95 -18.59 -1.85
CA THR A 210 6.76 -18.93 -1.08
C THR A 210 5.56 -18.14 -1.58
N TYR A 211 5.70 -16.83 -1.81
CA TYR A 211 4.60 -16.02 -2.31
C TYR A 211 4.14 -16.46 -3.70
N THR A 212 5.06 -16.67 -4.66
CA THR A 212 4.67 -17.18 -5.99
C THR A 212 3.96 -18.54 -5.91
N GLN A 213 4.44 -19.45 -5.07
CA GLN A 213 3.81 -20.76 -4.88
C GLN A 213 2.41 -20.64 -4.24
N LEU A 214 2.22 -19.70 -3.31
CA LEU A 214 0.90 -19.40 -2.76
C LEU A 214 -0.07 -18.87 -3.82
N ILE A 215 0.36 -17.99 -4.72
CA ILE A 215 -0.48 -17.49 -5.82
C ILE A 215 -1.00 -18.66 -6.67
N VAL A 216 -0.12 -19.60 -7.03
CA VAL A 216 -0.49 -20.80 -7.80
C VAL A 216 -1.45 -21.69 -7.01
N ALA A 217 -1.14 -21.99 -5.75
CA ALA A 217 -1.97 -22.85 -4.90
C ALA A 217 -3.37 -22.26 -4.66
N ILE A 218 -3.47 -20.94 -4.47
CA ILE A 218 -4.74 -20.23 -4.33
C ILE A 218 -5.53 -20.28 -5.64
N ALA A 219 -4.88 -20.06 -6.79
CA ALA A 219 -5.55 -20.14 -8.08
C ALA A 219 -6.10 -21.56 -8.35
N ASP A 220 -5.36 -22.60 -7.99
CA ASP A 220 -5.78 -24.01 -8.09
C ASP A 220 -6.98 -24.31 -7.17
N ALA A 221 -6.87 -23.97 -5.88
CA ALA A 221 -7.92 -24.25 -4.90
C ALA A 221 -9.22 -23.46 -5.16
N ALA A 222 -9.11 -22.28 -5.78
CA ALA A 222 -10.24 -21.46 -6.16
C ALA A 222 -10.79 -21.78 -7.57
N ASP A 223 -10.28 -22.81 -8.25
CA ASP A 223 -10.70 -23.23 -9.60
C ASP A 223 -10.65 -22.06 -10.62
N LEU A 224 -9.57 -21.28 -10.58
CA LEU A 224 -9.38 -20.14 -11.48
C LEU A 224 -8.74 -20.61 -12.79
N ARG A 225 -9.32 -20.23 -13.92
CA ARG A 225 -8.82 -20.60 -15.24
C ARG A 225 -8.06 -19.44 -15.86
N ARG A 226 -6.74 -19.51 -15.79
CA ARG A 226 -5.81 -18.47 -16.29
C ARG A 226 -6.24 -17.05 -15.87
N PRO A 227 -6.38 -16.77 -14.57
CA PRO A 227 -6.78 -15.45 -14.14
C PRO A 227 -5.73 -14.40 -14.52
N ILE A 228 -6.17 -13.15 -14.63
CA ILE A 228 -5.30 -11.97 -14.63
C ILE A 228 -4.87 -11.76 -13.18
N LEU A 229 -3.58 -11.58 -12.95
CA LEU A 229 -3.08 -11.22 -11.62
C LEU A 229 -3.11 -9.71 -11.42
N LEU A 230 -3.60 -9.23 -10.28
CA LEU A 230 -3.53 -7.83 -9.88
C LEU A 230 -2.83 -7.73 -8.52
N GLY A 231 -1.65 -7.12 -8.50
CA GLY A 231 -0.85 -6.98 -7.28
C GLY A 231 -0.23 -5.59 -7.15
N PRO A 232 -0.45 -4.86 -6.04
CA PRO A 232 0.30 -3.66 -5.69
C PRO A 232 1.49 -3.95 -4.77
N SER A 233 2.55 -3.14 -4.86
CA SER A 233 3.70 -3.17 -3.94
C SER A 233 4.41 -4.53 -3.94
N MET A 234 4.54 -5.18 -2.78
CA MET A 234 5.05 -6.56 -2.66
C MET A 234 4.33 -7.54 -3.59
N ALA A 235 3.00 -7.44 -3.70
CA ALA A 235 2.25 -8.28 -4.62
C ALA A 235 2.56 -7.93 -6.09
N GLY A 236 2.87 -6.67 -6.40
CA GLY A 236 3.28 -6.23 -7.73
C GLY A 236 4.57 -6.91 -8.22
N ALA A 237 5.53 -7.14 -7.32
CA ALA A 237 6.70 -7.97 -7.61
C ALA A 237 6.35 -9.45 -7.73
N ALA A 238 5.52 -9.97 -6.82
CA ALA A 238 5.12 -11.37 -6.81
C ALA A 238 4.39 -11.80 -8.09
N VAL A 239 3.55 -10.94 -8.66
CA VAL A 239 2.85 -11.24 -9.92
C VAL A 239 3.78 -11.26 -11.12
N VAL A 240 4.81 -10.39 -11.17
CA VAL A 240 5.85 -10.44 -12.22
C VAL A 240 6.60 -11.77 -12.13
N ARG A 241 7.01 -12.16 -10.92
CA ARG A 241 7.67 -13.44 -10.67
C ARG A 241 6.79 -14.64 -11.06
N ALA A 242 5.49 -14.57 -10.80
CA ALA A 242 4.52 -15.60 -11.17
C ALA A 242 4.38 -15.73 -12.69
N ILE A 243 4.37 -14.61 -13.44
CA ILE A 243 4.37 -14.64 -14.92
C ILE A 243 5.65 -15.27 -15.46
N ALA A 244 6.81 -14.95 -14.88
CA ALA A 244 8.09 -15.51 -15.31
C ALA A 244 8.18 -17.03 -15.10
N LEU A 245 7.71 -17.53 -13.95
CA LEU A 245 7.85 -18.94 -13.56
C LEU A 245 6.70 -19.83 -14.02
N HIS A 246 5.51 -19.26 -14.22
CA HIS A 246 4.30 -19.99 -14.56
C HIS A 246 3.52 -19.31 -15.70
N PRO A 247 4.14 -19.04 -16.86
CA PRO A 247 3.54 -18.26 -17.94
C PRO A 247 2.23 -18.87 -18.48
N ASP A 248 2.06 -20.19 -18.45
CA ASP A 248 0.84 -20.84 -18.93
C ASP A 248 -0.32 -20.78 -17.94
N ARG A 249 -0.05 -20.50 -16.66
CA ARG A 249 -1.03 -20.52 -15.58
C ARG A 249 -1.88 -19.25 -15.50
N PHE A 250 -1.48 -18.17 -16.18
CA PHE A 250 -2.09 -16.85 -16.05
C PHE A 250 -2.35 -16.20 -17.41
N ALA A 251 -3.33 -15.30 -17.45
CA ALA A 251 -3.62 -14.45 -18.62
C ALA A 251 -2.53 -13.39 -18.84
N GLY A 252 -1.95 -12.93 -17.74
CA GLY A 252 -1.03 -11.81 -17.64
C GLY A 252 -1.18 -11.15 -16.27
N ALA A 253 -0.52 -10.01 -16.09
CA ALA A 253 -0.50 -9.34 -14.79
C ALA A 253 -0.66 -7.82 -14.93
N VAL A 254 -1.31 -7.23 -13.94
CA VAL A 254 -1.29 -5.82 -13.62
C VAL A 254 -0.42 -5.65 -12.37
N SER A 255 0.82 -5.21 -12.57
CA SER A 255 1.78 -4.95 -11.49
C SER A 255 1.70 -3.47 -11.12
N CYS A 256 1.27 -3.16 -9.90
CA CYS A 256 1.20 -1.78 -9.42
C CYS A 256 2.33 -1.51 -8.42
N GLN A 257 2.97 -0.34 -8.50
CA GLN A 257 3.93 0.12 -7.47
C GLN A 257 5.06 -0.87 -7.18
N ALA A 258 5.62 -1.50 -8.22
CA ALA A 258 6.75 -2.41 -8.10
C ALA A 258 7.92 -1.90 -8.95
N GLY A 259 9.15 -2.22 -8.53
CA GLY A 259 10.38 -1.95 -9.27
C GLY A 259 11.21 -3.24 -9.42
N PRO A 260 12.38 -3.19 -10.07
CA PRO A 260 13.25 -4.35 -10.22
C PRO A 260 13.76 -4.89 -8.88
N SER A 261 13.92 -4.02 -7.88
CA SER A 261 14.22 -4.38 -6.49
C SER A 261 13.70 -3.30 -5.55
N VAL A 262 13.58 -3.63 -4.24
CA VAL A 262 13.18 -2.68 -3.18
C VAL A 262 14.06 -2.88 -1.96
N ARG A 263 14.51 -1.78 -1.34
CA ARG A 263 15.41 -1.76 -0.17
C ARG A 263 15.01 -0.63 0.79
N GLY A 264 15.52 -0.67 2.03
CA GLY A 264 15.39 0.44 2.98
C GLY A 264 13.99 0.65 3.57
N ARG A 265 13.17 -0.41 3.60
CA ARG A 265 11.77 -0.36 4.07
C ARG A 265 11.56 -0.91 5.47
N SER A 266 12.53 -1.65 6.00
CA SER A 266 12.48 -2.19 7.37
C SER A 266 12.96 -1.16 8.39
N THR A 267 12.32 -1.16 9.56
CA THR A 267 12.77 -0.44 10.76
C THR A 267 12.40 -1.28 11.99
N PRO A 268 13.22 -1.32 13.06
CA PRO A 268 12.90 -2.05 14.28
C PRO A 268 11.55 -1.69 14.90
N ALA A 269 11.04 -0.47 14.63
CA ALA A 269 9.75 -0.02 15.11
C ALA A 269 8.55 -0.80 14.55
N LEU A 270 8.69 -1.47 13.40
CA LEU A 270 7.60 -2.26 12.78
C LEU A 270 7.18 -3.47 13.61
N ARG A 271 8.06 -3.99 14.47
CA ARG A 271 7.83 -5.17 15.32
C ARG A 271 8.26 -4.97 16.78
N SER A 272 8.50 -3.74 17.21
CA SER A 272 8.96 -3.44 18.58
C SER A 272 7.86 -3.70 19.62
N ALA A 273 8.23 -4.29 20.77
CA ALA A 273 7.30 -4.51 21.88
C ALA A 273 6.93 -3.22 22.64
N VAL A 274 7.69 -2.14 22.45
CA VAL A 274 7.47 -0.84 23.11
C VAL A 274 6.92 0.22 22.14
N VAL A 275 6.76 -0.12 20.86
CA VAL A 275 6.09 0.74 19.86
C VAL A 275 4.80 0.04 19.48
N ASN A 276 3.67 0.72 19.65
CA ASN A 276 2.38 0.15 19.28
C ASN A 276 2.28 -0.01 17.75
N GLN A 277 2.42 -1.24 17.25
CA GLN A 277 2.36 -1.54 15.83
C GLN A 277 1.05 -1.08 15.18
N ALA A 278 -0.08 -1.16 15.90
CA ALA A 278 -1.40 -0.74 15.41
C ALA A 278 -1.51 0.79 15.22
N LEU A 279 -0.53 1.57 15.69
CA LEU A 279 -0.38 2.99 15.36
C LEU A 279 0.78 3.21 14.39
N HIS A 280 1.91 2.56 14.62
CA HIS A 280 3.13 2.83 13.87
C HIS A 280 3.05 2.34 12.40
N VAL A 281 2.56 1.13 12.14
CA VAL A 281 2.47 0.60 10.77
C VAL A 281 1.53 1.42 9.88
N PRO A 282 0.30 1.76 10.31
CA PRO A 282 -0.56 2.67 9.55
C PRO A 282 0.10 4.01 9.21
N GLU A 283 0.86 4.58 10.15
CA GLU A 283 1.54 5.86 9.95
C GLU A 283 2.78 5.75 9.06
N TRP A 284 3.48 4.60 9.13
CA TRP A 284 4.61 4.28 8.28
C TRP A 284 4.23 4.24 6.79
N THR A 285 2.98 3.85 6.50
CA THR A 285 2.41 3.76 5.16
C THR A 285 1.57 4.97 4.75
N TYR A 286 1.02 5.74 5.69
CA TYR A 286 0.06 6.80 5.40
C TYR A 286 0.57 7.84 4.40
N GLY A 287 1.82 8.29 4.58
CA GLY A 287 2.47 9.28 3.71
C GLY A 287 2.74 8.82 2.28
N LEU A 288 2.48 7.56 1.96
CA LEU A 288 2.61 7.02 0.61
C LEU A 288 1.37 7.27 -0.27
N MET A 289 0.27 7.74 0.33
CA MET A 289 -0.94 8.15 -0.40
C MET A 289 -0.83 9.59 -0.88
N ASN A 290 -1.55 9.92 -1.95
CA ASN A 290 -1.77 11.30 -2.35
C ASN A 290 -2.67 12.00 -1.32
N PRO A 291 -2.29 13.16 -0.74
CA PRO A 291 -3.15 13.90 0.18
C PRO A 291 -4.48 14.36 -0.43
N ALA A 292 -4.55 14.49 -1.76
CA ALA A 292 -5.78 14.82 -2.48
C ALA A 292 -6.73 13.63 -2.61
N SER A 293 -6.28 12.40 -2.34
CA SER A 293 -7.15 11.22 -2.28
C SER A 293 -8.26 11.41 -1.22
N PRO A 294 -9.49 10.91 -1.44
CA PRO A 294 -10.58 11.05 -0.49
C PRO A 294 -10.20 10.64 0.92
N LEU A 295 -10.48 11.53 1.89
CA LEU A 295 -10.07 11.33 3.28
C LEU A 295 -10.60 10.03 3.88
N GLU A 296 -11.83 9.64 3.53
CA GLU A 296 -12.42 8.37 3.97
C GLU A 296 -11.60 7.16 3.54
N HIS A 297 -11.07 7.17 2.31
CA HIS A 297 -10.26 6.07 1.79
C HIS A 297 -8.88 6.03 2.42
N ARG A 298 -8.28 7.20 2.64
CA ARG A 298 -7.04 7.32 3.42
C ARG A 298 -7.24 6.83 4.86
N ASP A 299 -8.36 7.18 5.50
CA ASP A 299 -8.73 6.71 6.83
C ASP A 299 -8.99 5.19 6.83
N ARG A 300 -9.59 4.63 5.77
CA ARG A 300 -9.82 3.17 5.62
C ARG A 300 -8.51 2.40 5.43
N VAL A 301 -7.59 2.91 4.62
CA VAL A 301 -6.25 2.32 4.46
C VAL A 301 -5.52 2.33 5.81
N TRP A 302 -5.52 3.46 6.51
CA TRP A 302 -4.94 3.56 7.85
C TRP A 302 -5.57 2.55 8.81
N TRP A 303 -6.89 2.46 8.84
CA TRP A 303 -7.62 1.52 9.70
C TRP A 303 -7.30 0.06 9.38
N GLY A 304 -7.25 -0.32 8.11
CA GLY A 304 -6.91 -1.69 7.71
C GLY A 304 -5.51 -2.11 8.16
N TYR A 305 -4.52 -1.20 8.05
CA TYR A 305 -3.19 -1.43 8.61
C TYR A 305 -3.19 -1.52 10.15
N SER A 306 -4.12 -0.84 10.82
CA SER A 306 -4.20 -0.85 12.29
C SER A 306 -4.77 -2.19 12.82
N SER A 307 -5.48 -2.94 11.98
CA SER A 307 -6.06 -4.24 12.31
C SER A 307 -5.18 -5.45 11.96
N GLY A 308 -3.99 -5.23 11.41
CA GLY A 308 -3.07 -6.31 11.04
C GLY A 308 -2.54 -7.10 12.23
N ALA A 309 -2.24 -8.39 12.03
CA ALA A 309 -1.63 -9.22 13.06
C ALA A 309 -0.20 -8.76 13.38
N TYR A 310 0.23 -9.03 14.63
CA TYR A 310 1.54 -8.62 15.12
C TYR A 310 2.66 -9.23 14.27
N GLY A 311 3.61 -8.38 13.83
CA GLY A 311 4.80 -8.79 13.08
C GLY A 311 4.57 -9.23 11.63
N VAL A 312 3.33 -9.29 11.12
CA VAL A 312 3.04 -9.72 9.75
C VAL A 312 3.56 -8.71 8.71
N TYR A 313 3.28 -7.41 8.90
CA TYR A 313 3.82 -6.36 8.02
C TYR A 313 5.35 -6.38 7.95
N ASP A 314 6.02 -6.56 9.10
CA ASP A 314 7.48 -6.63 9.17
C ASP A 314 8.05 -7.86 8.43
N ALA A 315 7.41 -9.03 8.59
CA ALA A 315 7.79 -10.25 7.90
C ALA A 315 7.62 -10.13 6.37
N ASP A 316 6.51 -9.54 5.93
CA ASP A 316 6.26 -9.26 4.51
C ASP A 316 7.28 -8.29 3.92
N ILE A 317 7.60 -7.19 4.61
CA ILE A 317 8.62 -6.23 4.16
C ILE A 317 10.02 -6.87 4.17
N THR A 318 10.31 -7.72 5.13
CA THR A 318 11.57 -8.49 5.15
C THR A 318 11.68 -9.37 3.91
N GLY A 319 10.60 -10.08 3.56
CA GLY A 319 10.48 -10.87 2.36
C GLY A 319 10.55 -10.08 1.05
N TYR A 320 9.79 -9.00 0.97
CA TYR A 320 9.73 -8.15 -0.21
C TYR A 320 11.12 -7.58 -0.57
N GLN A 321 11.93 -7.25 0.44
CA GLN A 321 13.29 -6.77 0.19
C GLN A 321 14.25 -7.85 -0.31
N GLN A 322 13.83 -9.12 -0.41
CA GLN A 322 14.57 -10.18 -1.09
C GLN A 322 14.22 -10.27 -2.58
N TRP A 323 13.19 -9.57 -3.04
CA TRP A 323 12.88 -9.49 -4.47
C TRP A 323 14.02 -8.85 -5.26
N ASP A 324 14.34 -9.50 -6.38
CA ASP A 324 15.24 -9.03 -7.41
C ASP A 324 14.79 -9.58 -8.77
N LEU A 325 14.54 -8.69 -9.72
CA LEU A 325 14.12 -9.05 -11.08
C LEU A 325 15.19 -9.89 -11.80
N ASP A 326 16.48 -9.66 -11.50
CA ASP A 326 17.61 -10.35 -12.13
C ASP A 326 17.49 -11.89 -11.99
N GLU A 327 16.85 -12.38 -10.92
CA GLU A 327 16.65 -13.81 -10.67
C GLU A 327 15.72 -14.48 -11.68
N VAL A 328 14.82 -13.73 -12.31
CA VAL A 328 13.78 -14.28 -13.20
C VAL A 328 13.69 -13.60 -14.56
N GLU A 329 14.41 -12.50 -14.78
CA GLU A 329 14.38 -11.73 -16.04
C GLU A 329 14.68 -12.61 -17.26
N HIS A 330 15.65 -13.52 -17.13
CA HIS A 330 16.06 -14.43 -18.20
C HIS A 330 14.97 -15.44 -18.64
N LEU A 331 13.89 -15.58 -17.85
CA LEU A 331 12.73 -16.42 -18.17
C LEU A 331 11.63 -15.65 -18.89
N LEU A 332 11.68 -14.32 -18.88
CA LEU A 332 10.71 -13.46 -19.54
C LEU A 332 11.11 -13.26 -21.00
N THR A 333 10.18 -13.50 -21.91
CA THR A 333 10.39 -13.36 -23.35
C THR A 333 9.24 -12.55 -23.98
N PRO A 334 9.36 -12.10 -25.24
CA PRO A 334 8.24 -11.47 -25.96
C PRO A 334 6.98 -12.34 -26.00
N GLU A 335 7.14 -13.65 -25.83
CA GLU A 335 6.09 -14.66 -25.80
C GLU A 335 5.37 -14.80 -24.46
N SER A 336 5.97 -14.34 -23.36
CA SER A 336 5.38 -14.39 -22.02
C SER A 336 4.06 -13.61 -21.96
N PRO A 337 3.13 -13.95 -21.05
CA PRO A 337 1.94 -13.14 -20.79
C PRO A 337 2.28 -11.68 -20.52
N HIS A 338 1.41 -10.77 -20.96
CA HIS A 338 1.68 -9.35 -20.86
C HIS A 338 1.65 -8.87 -19.40
N VAL A 339 2.62 -8.02 -19.04
CA VAL A 339 2.69 -7.36 -17.74
C VAL A 339 2.44 -5.86 -17.89
N ALA A 340 1.26 -5.41 -17.49
CA ALA A 340 0.94 -3.98 -17.42
C ALA A 340 1.44 -3.41 -16.08
N VAL A 341 2.44 -2.54 -16.13
CA VAL A 341 3.02 -1.87 -14.98
C VAL A 341 2.37 -0.51 -14.76
N LEU A 342 1.80 -0.30 -13.58
CA LEU A 342 1.17 0.95 -13.18
C LEU A 342 1.94 1.58 -12.01
N SER A 343 2.14 2.89 -12.03
CA SER A 343 2.81 3.60 -10.93
C SER A 343 2.10 4.90 -10.58
N GLY A 344 1.98 5.18 -9.29
CA GLY A 344 1.35 6.38 -8.76
C GLY A 344 2.40 7.46 -8.58
N ALA A 345 2.12 8.68 -9.06
CA ALA A 345 3.09 9.77 -8.98
C ALA A 345 3.52 10.12 -7.55
N PHE A 346 2.66 9.88 -6.54
CA PHE A 346 2.93 10.18 -5.13
C PHE A 346 3.64 9.04 -4.38
N ASP A 347 3.96 7.93 -5.04
CA ASP A 347 4.65 6.82 -4.40
C ASP A 347 6.13 7.15 -4.13
N THR A 348 6.46 7.38 -2.86
CA THR A 348 7.85 7.57 -2.40
C THR A 348 8.49 6.27 -1.90
N SER A 349 7.74 5.17 -1.84
CA SER A 349 8.27 3.85 -1.45
C SER A 349 8.87 3.15 -2.66
N VAL A 350 8.17 3.17 -3.78
CA VAL A 350 8.65 2.70 -5.08
C VAL A 350 8.48 3.84 -6.08
N PRO A 351 9.51 4.70 -6.23
CA PRO A 351 9.41 5.86 -7.10
C PRO A 351 9.04 5.48 -8.54
N PRO A 352 8.27 6.30 -9.28
CA PRO A 352 7.84 5.97 -10.64
C PRO A 352 8.94 5.61 -11.63
N ALA A 353 10.15 6.14 -11.41
CA ALA A 353 11.33 5.77 -12.19
C ALA A 353 11.67 4.27 -12.06
N ALA A 354 11.57 3.70 -10.85
CA ALA A 354 11.80 2.27 -10.63
C ALA A 354 10.73 1.41 -11.29
N SER A 355 9.45 1.81 -11.25
CA SER A 355 8.40 1.08 -11.98
C SER A 355 8.55 1.17 -13.49
N ARG A 356 9.03 2.30 -14.01
CA ARG A 356 9.40 2.41 -15.43
C ARG A 356 10.57 1.48 -15.77
N GLU A 357 11.61 1.44 -14.96
CA GLU A 357 12.75 0.54 -15.14
C GLU A 357 12.32 -0.93 -15.16
N LEU A 358 11.42 -1.33 -14.25
CA LEU A 358 10.81 -2.67 -14.27
C LEU A 358 10.12 -2.96 -15.61
N ALA A 359 9.29 -2.05 -16.10
CA ALA A 359 8.60 -2.23 -17.37
C ALA A 359 9.59 -2.34 -18.54
N ASP A 360 10.57 -1.43 -18.62
CA ASP A 360 11.56 -1.37 -19.71
C ASP A 360 12.41 -2.66 -19.81
N ARG A 361 12.53 -3.40 -18.70
CA ARG A 361 13.25 -4.68 -18.59
C ARG A 361 12.42 -5.92 -18.93
N ILE A 362 11.09 -5.83 -18.92
CA ILE A 362 10.19 -6.95 -19.25
C ILE A 362 9.83 -6.87 -20.75
N PRO A 363 10.17 -7.89 -21.58
CA PRO A 363 10.00 -7.79 -23.04
C PRO A 363 8.56 -7.56 -23.53
N ASN A 364 7.56 -8.15 -22.84
CA ASN A 364 6.15 -7.97 -23.15
C ASN A 364 5.44 -7.22 -22.02
N SER A 365 5.72 -5.92 -21.90
CA SER A 365 5.16 -5.08 -20.85
C SER A 365 4.59 -3.76 -21.38
N SER A 366 3.90 -3.04 -20.51
CA SER A 366 3.56 -1.63 -20.71
C SER A 366 3.76 -0.86 -19.41
N PHE A 367 3.96 0.46 -19.51
CA PHE A 367 4.06 1.35 -18.35
C PHE A 367 3.03 2.46 -18.44
N GLU A 368 2.35 2.76 -17.33
CA GLU A 368 1.45 3.90 -17.20
C GLU A 368 1.64 4.59 -15.83
N LEU A 369 1.89 5.90 -15.87
CA LEU A 369 1.90 6.76 -14.70
C LEU A 369 0.47 7.21 -14.38
N MET A 370 0.11 7.18 -13.10
CA MET A 370 -1.17 7.62 -12.54
C MET A 370 -0.91 8.90 -11.73
N PRO A 371 -1.01 10.10 -12.36
CA PRO A 371 -0.59 11.36 -11.77
C PRO A 371 -1.34 11.76 -10.49
N GLU A 372 -2.56 11.24 -10.32
CA GLU A 372 -3.45 11.53 -9.20
C GLU A 372 -3.36 10.52 -8.04
N LEU A 373 -2.51 9.48 -8.15
CA LEU A 373 -2.45 8.38 -7.19
C LEU A 373 -1.07 8.26 -6.53
N GLY A 374 -1.06 7.67 -5.34
CA GLY A 374 0.14 7.24 -4.61
C GLY A 374 0.27 5.71 -4.61
N HIS A 375 0.81 5.17 -3.51
CA HIS A 375 1.20 3.77 -3.38
C HIS A 375 0.02 2.79 -3.25
N PHE A 376 -1.20 3.27 -2.94
CA PHE A 376 -2.36 2.41 -2.73
C PHE A 376 -3.49 2.73 -3.72
N PRO A 377 -3.23 2.76 -5.04
CA PRO A 377 -4.13 3.37 -6.01
C PRO A 377 -5.56 2.81 -5.94
N HIS A 378 -5.68 1.49 -5.81
CA HIS A 378 -6.94 0.75 -5.68
C HIS A 378 -7.72 1.02 -4.38
N ALA A 379 -7.03 1.37 -3.30
CA ALA A 379 -7.63 1.53 -1.98
C ALA A 379 -7.80 3.01 -1.57
N GLU A 380 -6.89 3.89 -1.99
CA GLU A 380 -6.89 5.31 -1.65
C GLU A 380 -7.85 6.13 -2.54
N HIS A 381 -8.04 5.74 -3.79
CA HIS A 381 -8.95 6.42 -4.70
C HIS A 381 -9.50 5.46 -5.78
N PRO A 382 -10.40 4.53 -5.40
CA PRO A 382 -10.92 3.48 -6.30
C PRO A 382 -11.48 4.02 -7.63
N ALA A 383 -12.25 5.10 -7.58
CA ALA A 383 -12.85 5.72 -8.77
C ALA A 383 -11.84 6.31 -9.76
N ALA A 384 -10.70 6.82 -9.27
CA ALA A 384 -9.62 7.30 -10.12
C ALA A 384 -8.78 6.14 -10.66
N PHE A 385 -8.60 5.08 -9.87
CA PHE A 385 -7.85 3.88 -10.29
C PHE A 385 -8.58 3.05 -11.35
N ALA A 386 -9.90 2.89 -11.27
CA ALA A 386 -10.66 2.00 -12.15
C ALA A 386 -10.38 2.19 -13.66
N PRO A 387 -10.38 3.41 -14.22
CA PRO A 387 -10.02 3.62 -15.63
C PRO A 387 -8.61 3.15 -16.00
N HIS A 388 -7.63 3.30 -15.10
CA HIS A 388 -6.26 2.79 -15.32
C HIS A 388 -6.23 1.27 -15.31
N LEU A 389 -6.92 0.65 -14.33
CA LEU A 389 -7.03 -0.80 -14.21
C LEU A 389 -7.67 -1.41 -15.46
N GLU A 390 -8.77 -0.84 -15.96
CA GLU A 390 -9.46 -1.32 -17.15
C GLU A 390 -8.58 -1.27 -18.40
N ARG A 391 -7.82 -0.18 -18.59
CA ARG A 391 -6.85 -0.08 -19.70
C ARG A 391 -5.75 -1.12 -19.57
N ALA A 392 -5.25 -1.36 -18.36
CA ALA A 392 -4.24 -2.38 -18.09
C ALA A 392 -4.75 -3.79 -18.40
N ILE A 393 -5.94 -4.14 -17.90
CA ILE A 393 -6.62 -5.41 -18.19
C ILE A 393 -6.85 -5.57 -19.70
N ALA A 394 -7.29 -4.52 -20.39
CA ALA A 394 -7.49 -4.57 -21.84
C ALA A 394 -6.18 -4.81 -22.61
N ARG A 395 -5.02 -4.34 -22.11
CA ARG A 395 -3.71 -4.67 -22.70
C ARG A 395 -3.37 -6.15 -22.47
N VAL A 396 -3.60 -6.66 -21.26
CA VAL A 396 -3.40 -8.08 -20.95
C VAL A 396 -4.22 -8.98 -21.89
N LEU A 397 -5.53 -8.74 -21.99
CA LEU A 397 -6.44 -9.56 -22.79
C LEU A 397 -6.18 -9.48 -24.30
N ARG A 398 -5.67 -8.35 -24.82
CA ARG A 398 -5.28 -8.25 -26.25
C ARG A 398 -4.05 -9.06 -26.60
N SER A 399 -3.19 -9.32 -25.60
CA SER A 399 -1.96 -10.09 -25.76
C SER A 399 -2.13 -11.57 -25.41
N GLU A 400 -3.30 -11.98 -24.91
CA GLU A 400 -3.58 -13.38 -24.66
C GLU A 400 -3.58 -14.19 -25.94
N ARG A 401 -2.86 -15.31 -25.92
CA ARG A 401 -2.98 -16.32 -26.98
C ARG A 401 -4.26 -17.13 -26.79
N PRO A 402 -4.92 -17.52 -27.89
CA PRO A 402 -5.91 -18.58 -27.83
C PRO A 402 -5.26 -19.87 -27.30
N PRO A 403 -6.00 -20.69 -26.52
CA PRO A 403 -5.47 -21.95 -26.00
C PRO A 403 -5.00 -22.87 -27.13
N ALA A 404 -3.92 -23.61 -26.86
CA ALA A 404 -3.25 -24.49 -27.83
C ALA A 404 -4.18 -25.53 -28.46
N ASP A 405 -5.32 -25.85 -27.82
CA ASP A 405 -6.31 -26.83 -28.29
C ASP A 405 -7.22 -26.34 -29.44
N THR A 406 -7.07 -25.09 -29.91
CA THR A 406 -7.88 -24.56 -31.04
C THR A 406 -7.20 -24.65 -32.41
N MET A 407 -6.01 -25.24 -32.51
CA MET A 407 -5.27 -25.39 -33.77
C MET A 407 -5.28 -26.80 -34.38
N ASP A 408 -6.31 -27.61 -34.09
CA ASP A 408 -6.45 -28.93 -34.72
C ASP A 408 -7.90 -29.26 -35.12
N THR A 409 -8.54 -28.38 -35.91
CA THR A 409 -9.72 -28.77 -36.71
C THR A 409 -9.80 -27.97 -38.02
N THR A 410 -8.83 -28.13 -38.92
CA THR A 410 -9.09 -28.02 -40.36
C THR A 410 -8.10 -28.92 -41.08
N SER A 411 -8.56 -30.12 -41.43
CA SER A 411 -7.96 -31.01 -42.42
C SER A 411 -7.95 -30.41 -43.82
#